data_AF-A0A5N5PYM0-F1
#
_entry.id   AF-A0A5N5PYM0-F1
#
_cell.length_a   1.000
_cell.length_b   1.000
_cell.length_c   1.000
_cell.angle_alpha   90.00
_cell.angle_beta   90.00
_cell.angle_gamma   90.00
#
_symmetry.space_group_name_H-M   'P 1'
#
loop_
_entity.id
_entity.type
_entity.pdbx_description
1 polymer ?
#
loop_
_entity_poly.entity_id
_entity_poly.type
_entity_poly.pdbx_seq_one_letter_code
_entity_poly.pdbx_strand_id
1 'polypeptide(L)'
;ETAGKGIEVLLFGSDSSQYTAGTASLSAVYLTTSFSVDTFFFNGSFSTSQLKVLLQRGSHFSLNPVTASMPVRLRIFSLNCWGIRYLSKHCAQRYAMIGDLLSKEQHDVVLLQEVWSEKDFHFLKTKLGSTHPHSHYFKSGFFGSGLAVFSRHRIHDVFLYKYSLNGYPYMAHHGDWFGGKAVGKLLLKISGLMVHVYVTHLHAEYSREQDSYLPHRVVQAWELQNFIRHTCAGADVVILAGDLNMHPEDLGVRLLRRYSGLRDCFIETASFDGCEQGFTHITDNPFTNTHELIPFGGGIRIDYILFKGSGRVDVSCESLSTTKGSVPGYDFPYSDHEALSTELLLSPLKDEKEEKDYNAVSISELINIVTEARTEVKVGLHCAERMRYTAARTGFMGLALLLLEMAIAAVPIFSLGAEQPFPKASFYLLGALCFAILLSAAFLYIFYSMEVKSLQGAEDQMRIAVGSLQEHLKELPEVIGEDHSQREPDTVESEE
;
A
#
# COMPACT_ATOMS: atom_id res chain seq x y z
N GLU A 1 -30.27 -56.68 -10.25
CA GLU A 1 -31.65 -56.31 -10.64
C GLU A 1 -32.45 -56.00 -9.38
N THR A 2 -33.22 -54.90 -9.41
CA THR A 2 -34.47 -54.56 -8.68
C THR A 2 -34.81 -55.31 -7.37
N ALA A 3 -35.39 -54.75 -6.32
CA ALA A 3 -35.77 -53.41 -5.86
C ALA A 3 -36.43 -53.60 -4.48
N GLY A 4 -36.15 -52.69 -3.53
CA GLY A 4 -36.99 -52.26 -2.39
C GLY A 4 -37.75 -53.25 -1.48
N LYS A 5 -37.52 -53.15 -0.16
CA LYS A 5 -38.54 -52.79 0.86
C LYS A 5 -37.91 -52.72 2.27
N GLY A 6 -38.44 -51.83 3.10
CA GLY A 6 -37.90 -51.47 4.39
C GLY A 6 -38.12 -52.47 5.53
N ILE A 7 -37.31 -52.25 6.56
CA ILE A 7 -37.51 -52.40 8.01
C ILE A 7 -38.34 -53.60 8.50
N GLU A 8 -37.64 -54.52 9.18
CA GLU A 8 -38.16 -55.17 10.38
C GLU A 8 -37.03 -55.31 11.41
N VAL A 9 -37.28 -54.74 12.59
CA VAL A 9 -36.43 -54.78 13.77
C VAL A 9 -36.79 -56.04 14.56
N LEU A 10 -35.79 -56.81 14.97
CA LEU A 10 -35.91 -57.84 16.00
C LEU A 10 -35.06 -57.42 17.21
N LEU A 11 -35.76 -56.82 18.16
CA LEU A 11 -35.37 -56.66 19.56
C LEU A 11 -35.96 -57.83 20.36
N PHE A 12 -35.22 -58.34 21.34
CA PHE A 12 -35.62 -58.79 22.70
C PHE A 12 -34.43 -59.58 23.29
N GLY A 13 -33.98 -59.44 24.54
CA GLY A 13 -34.32 -58.62 25.71
C GLY A 13 -33.05 -58.55 26.60
N SER A 14 -32.97 -57.80 27.69
CA SER A 14 -33.91 -57.74 28.81
C SER A 14 -33.75 -56.43 29.62
N ASP A 15 -34.90 -55.87 30.00
CA ASP A 15 -35.30 -55.23 31.29
C ASP A 15 -34.20 -54.59 32.16
N SER A 16 -34.35 -53.38 32.72
CA SER A 16 -35.52 -52.61 33.21
C SER A 16 -35.00 -51.19 33.55
N SER A 17 -35.68 -50.04 33.50
CA SER A 17 -37.10 -49.69 33.42
C SER A 17 -37.24 -48.18 33.18
N GLN A 18 -38.02 -47.84 32.14
CA GLN A 18 -39.19 -46.93 32.14
C GLN A 18 -39.09 -45.38 32.20
N TYR A 19 -39.52 -44.79 31.06
CA TYR A 19 -40.50 -43.68 30.81
C TYR A 19 -40.21 -42.25 31.37
N THR A 20 -40.39 -41.11 30.66
CA THR A 20 -40.87 -40.75 29.31
C THR A 20 -40.56 -39.27 28.99
N ALA A 21 -40.43 -39.00 27.69
CA ALA A 21 -40.92 -37.86 26.87
C ALA A 21 -40.63 -36.40 27.28
N GLY A 22 -39.96 -35.70 26.34
CA GLY A 22 -39.97 -34.25 26.23
C GLY A 22 -38.97 -33.74 25.19
N THR A 23 -39.38 -33.68 23.93
CA THR A 23 -38.64 -33.03 22.83
C THR A 23 -38.34 -31.57 23.15
N ALA A 24 -37.06 -31.19 23.16
CA ALA A 24 -36.61 -29.81 23.14
C ALA A 24 -35.59 -29.59 22.02
N SER A 25 -35.95 -28.67 21.14
CA SER A 25 -35.16 -28.04 20.09
C SER A 25 -33.85 -27.43 20.63
N LEU A 26 -32.76 -27.54 19.86
CA LEU A 26 -31.65 -26.58 19.91
C LEU A 26 -30.90 -26.53 18.57
N SER A 27 -31.33 -25.56 17.75
CA SER A 27 -30.52 -24.49 17.16
C SER A 27 -29.19 -24.84 16.49
N ALA A 28 -29.19 -24.89 15.16
CA ALA A 28 -27.99 -24.69 14.34
C ALA A 28 -27.78 -23.19 14.08
N VAL A 29 -26.62 -22.68 14.49
CA VAL A 29 -26.14 -21.31 14.22
C VAL A 29 -25.73 -21.21 12.76
N TYR A 30 -26.40 -20.34 12.00
CA TYR A 30 -26.02 -19.97 10.64
C TYR A 30 -24.86 -18.97 10.67
N LEU A 31 -23.69 -19.38 10.18
CA LEU A 31 -22.65 -18.47 9.71
C LEU A 31 -22.88 -18.23 8.22
N THR A 32 -23.53 -17.12 7.89
CA THR A 32 -23.66 -16.64 6.51
C THR A 32 -22.42 -15.83 6.13
N THR A 33 -21.50 -16.44 5.37
CA THR A 33 -20.53 -15.69 4.56
C THR A 33 -21.17 -15.42 3.20
N SER A 34 -21.51 -14.15 2.96
CA SER A 34 -22.05 -13.68 1.68
C SER A 34 -20.92 -13.56 0.66
N PHE A 35 -20.78 -14.55 -0.21
CA PHE A 35 -20.12 -14.40 -1.51
C PHE A 35 -21.19 -14.31 -2.59
N SER A 36 -21.28 -13.14 -3.23
CA SER A 36 -22.02 -12.98 -4.48
C SER A 36 -21.21 -13.64 -5.59
N VAL A 37 -21.61 -14.84 -6.02
CA VAL A 37 -21.12 -15.46 -7.25
C VAL A 37 -22.33 -15.72 -8.12
N ASP A 38 -22.31 -15.14 -9.31
CA ASP A 38 -23.31 -15.39 -10.35
C ASP A 38 -23.48 -16.89 -10.57
N THR A 39 -24.75 -17.27 -10.62
CA THR A 39 -25.22 -18.64 -10.60
C THR A 39 -24.85 -19.34 -11.92
N PHE A 40 -23.78 -20.15 -11.92
CA PHE A 40 -23.66 -21.28 -12.84
C PHE A 40 -23.95 -22.57 -12.06
N PHE A 41 -25.16 -23.11 -12.24
CA PHE A 41 -25.53 -24.43 -11.74
C PHE A 41 -24.67 -25.50 -12.43
N PHE A 42 -23.69 -26.05 -11.72
CA PHE A 42 -23.16 -27.38 -12.02
C PHE A 42 -23.73 -28.38 -11.01
N ASN A 43 -24.71 -29.15 -11.47
CA ASN A 43 -25.29 -30.26 -10.72
C ASN A 43 -24.39 -31.49 -10.95
N GLY A 44 -23.47 -31.76 -10.02
CA GLY A 44 -22.56 -32.90 -10.10
C GLY A 44 -22.18 -33.40 -8.71
N SER A 45 -22.67 -34.58 -8.33
CA SER A 45 -22.25 -35.28 -7.12
C SER A 45 -20.81 -35.76 -7.27
N PHE A 46 -19.88 -35.18 -6.52
CA PHE A 46 -18.51 -35.67 -6.45
C PHE A 46 -18.45 -36.85 -5.47
N SER A 47 -18.11 -38.03 -6.00
CA SER A 47 -17.78 -39.21 -5.20
C SER A 47 -16.49 -38.96 -4.39
N THR A 48 -16.40 -39.52 -3.18
CA THR A 48 -15.24 -39.46 -2.28
C THR A 48 -13.92 -39.93 -2.93
N SER A 49 -13.99 -40.69 -4.02
CA SER A 49 -12.82 -41.05 -4.83
C SER A 49 -12.28 -39.91 -5.70
N GLN A 50 -13.11 -38.97 -6.15
CA GLN A 50 -12.66 -37.79 -6.92
C GLN A 50 -12.05 -36.70 -6.04
N LEU A 51 -12.52 -36.57 -4.79
CA LEU A 51 -11.90 -35.70 -3.79
C LEU A 51 -10.48 -36.19 -3.42
N LYS A 52 -10.24 -37.51 -3.45
CA LYS A 52 -8.91 -38.10 -3.26
C LYS A 52 -7.94 -37.77 -4.40
N VAL A 53 -8.41 -37.65 -5.65
CA VAL A 53 -7.57 -37.25 -6.80
C VAL A 53 -7.24 -35.74 -6.77
N LEU A 54 -8.16 -34.91 -6.26
CA LEU A 54 -7.90 -33.48 -6.00
C LEU A 54 -6.97 -33.26 -4.79
N LEU A 55 -7.07 -34.07 -3.74
CA LEU A 55 -6.17 -34.03 -2.57
C LEU A 55 -4.80 -34.69 -2.82
N GLN A 56 -4.70 -35.67 -3.72
CA GLN A 56 -3.41 -36.25 -4.16
C GLN A 56 -2.69 -35.41 -5.23
N ARG A 57 -3.37 -34.45 -5.88
CA ARG A 57 -2.71 -33.41 -6.70
C ARG A 57 -2.28 -32.18 -5.90
N GLY A 58 -2.65 -32.10 -4.62
CA GLY A 58 -2.29 -31.03 -3.69
C GLY A 58 -1.06 -31.32 -2.81
N SER A 59 -0.33 -32.39 -3.06
CA SER A 59 0.89 -32.74 -2.32
C SER A 59 1.90 -33.34 -3.29
N HIS A 60 3.13 -32.81 -3.26
CA HIS A 60 4.19 -32.96 -4.27
C HIS A 60 4.06 -32.10 -5.54
N PHE A 61 4.06 -30.77 -5.36
CA PHE A 61 5.00 -29.99 -6.17
C PHE A 61 6.39 -30.41 -5.70
N SER A 62 7.03 -31.30 -6.46
CA SER A 62 8.49 -31.46 -6.36
C SER A 62 9.07 -30.09 -6.64
N LEU A 63 9.48 -29.39 -5.58
CA LEU A 63 10.44 -28.29 -5.66
C LEU A 63 11.70 -28.91 -6.23
N ASN A 64 11.80 -28.98 -7.57
CA ASN A 64 13.10 -29.11 -8.19
C ASN A 64 13.92 -27.95 -7.62
N PRO A 65 15.08 -28.21 -6.99
CA PRO A 65 15.88 -27.13 -6.43
C PRO A 65 16.24 -26.23 -7.61
N VAL A 66 15.69 -25.02 -7.61
CA VAL A 66 16.03 -24.04 -8.63
C VAL A 66 17.34 -23.42 -8.20
N THR A 67 18.43 -24.14 -8.46
CA THR A 67 19.77 -23.64 -8.28
C THR A 67 20.07 -22.77 -9.50
N ALA A 68 19.93 -21.44 -9.37
CA ALA A 68 20.93 -20.62 -10.02
C ALA A 68 22.27 -21.13 -9.46
N SER A 69 23.13 -21.72 -10.30
CA SER A 69 24.43 -22.24 -9.84
C SER A 69 25.48 -21.14 -9.72
N MET A 70 25.16 -19.94 -10.21
CA MET A 70 26.03 -18.79 -10.30
C MET A 70 25.29 -17.54 -9.81
N PRO A 71 26.02 -16.56 -9.25
CA PRO A 71 25.45 -15.25 -8.92
C PRO A 71 24.83 -14.58 -10.15
N VAL A 72 23.69 -13.92 -9.94
CA VAL A 72 22.94 -13.20 -10.99
C VAL A 72 22.99 -11.71 -10.69
N ARG A 73 23.44 -10.91 -11.65
CA ARG A 73 23.36 -9.44 -11.58
C ARG A 73 22.03 -8.97 -12.14
N LEU A 74 21.37 -8.08 -11.42
CA LEU A 74 20.06 -7.55 -11.79
C LEU A 74 20.07 -6.02 -11.68
N ARG A 75 19.80 -5.33 -12.79
CA ARG A 75 19.74 -3.87 -12.83
C ARG A 75 18.30 -3.37 -12.71
N ILE A 76 18.01 -2.55 -11.71
CA ILE A 76 16.68 -1.99 -11.45
C ILE A 76 16.71 -0.47 -11.62
N PHE A 77 15.70 0.07 -12.30
CA PHE A 77 15.51 1.50 -12.50
C PHE A 77 14.18 1.97 -11.91
N SER A 78 14.18 3.13 -11.25
CA SER A 78 12.96 3.81 -10.79
C SER A 78 12.99 5.29 -11.13
N LEU A 79 11.85 5.84 -11.57
CA LEU A 79 11.69 7.27 -11.81
C LEU A 79 10.22 7.70 -11.72
N ASN A 80 9.94 8.69 -10.87
CA ASN A 80 8.74 9.50 -11.00
C ASN A 80 8.88 10.39 -12.25
N CYS A 81 8.04 10.17 -13.25
CA CYS A 81 8.13 10.81 -14.56
C CYS A 81 7.46 12.19 -14.65
N TRP A 82 6.78 12.64 -13.59
CA TRP A 82 6.05 13.91 -13.56
C TRP A 82 5.19 14.10 -14.81
N GLY A 83 4.30 13.15 -15.09
CA GLY A 83 3.47 13.16 -16.31
C GLY A 83 2.15 13.91 -16.14
N ILE A 84 2.06 14.87 -15.21
CA ILE A 84 0.80 15.53 -14.84
C ILE A 84 0.33 16.41 -16.00
N ARG A 85 -0.85 16.10 -16.52
CA ARG A 85 -1.43 16.84 -17.65
C ARG A 85 -1.64 18.31 -17.26
N TYR A 86 -1.20 19.21 -18.12
CA TYR A 86 -1.28 20.68 -17.98
C TYR A 86 -0.37 21.32 -16.91
N LEU A 87 0.15 20.57 -15.93
CA LEU A 87 1.12 21.10 -14.95
C LEU A 87 2.56 20.85 -15.40
N SER A 88 2.85 19.65 -15.87
CA SER A 88 4.23 19.25 -16.15
C SER A 88 4.75 19.86 -17.44
N LYS A 89 5.91 20.52 -17.33
CA LYS A 89 6.57 21.21 -18.45
C LYS A 89 7.27 20.21 -19.38
N HIS A 90 7.35 20.56 -20.67
CA HIS A 90 8.09 19.81 -21.70
C HIS A 90 7.77 18.30 -21.75
N CYS A 91 6.54 17.90 -21.41
CA CYS A 91 6.18 16.50 -21.18
C CYS A 91 6.56 15.58 -22.35
N ALA A 92 6.17 15.92 -23.59
CA ALA A 92 6.49 15.09 -24.76
C ALA A 92 8.01 14.95 -25.01
N GLN A 93 8.78 16.03 -24.85
CA GLN A 93 10.24 15.99 -24.98
C GLN A 93 10.88 15.14 -23.89
N ARG A 94 10.45 15.29 -22.63
CA ARG A 94 10.95 14.49 -21.50
C ARG A 94 10.65 13.01 -21.67
N TYR A 95 9.45 12.62 -22.10
CA TYR A 95 9.15 11.21 -22.40
C TYR A 95 10.03 10.66 -23.53
N ALA A 96 10.35 11.46 -24.55
CA ALA A 96 11.31 11.05 -25.57
C ALA A 96 12.70 10.81 -24.97
N MET A 97 13.19 11.73 -24.15
CA MET A 97 14.48 11.63 -23.44
C MET A 97 14.52 10.41 -22.51
N ILE A 98 13.47 10.19 -21.71
CA ILE A 98 13.32 9.01 -20.82
C ILE A 98 13.40 7.74 -21.66
N GLY A 99 12.70 7.67 -22.79
CA GLY A 99 12.78 6.51 -23.68
C GLY A 99 14.17 6.27 -24.27
N ASP A 100 14.94 7.33 -24.57
CA ASP A 100 16.33 7.20 -25.04
C ASP A 100 17.27 6.71 -23.94
N LEU A 101 17.13 7.26 -22.72
CA LEU A 101 17.86 6.82 -21.54
C LEU A 101 17.63 5.33 -21.28
N LEU A 102 16.36 4.91 -21.17
CA LEU A 102 15.99 3.53 -20.89
C LEU A 102 16.45 2.58 -22.00
N SER A 103 16.34 2.98 -23.28
CA SER A 103 16.82 2.17 -24.39
C SER A 103 18.34 2.02 -24.40
N LYS A 104 19.09 3.02 -23.96
CA LYS A 104 20.56 2.98 -23.89
C LYS A 104 21.03 2.14 -22.71
N GLU A 105 20.45 2.36 -21.53
CA GLU A 105 20.90 1.73 -20.28
C GLU A 105 20.48 0.26 -20.17
N GLN A 106 19.32 -0.12 -20.73
CA GLN A 106 18.84 -1.50 -20.78
C GLN A 106 18.82 -2.21 -19.42
N HIS A 107 18.28 -1.53 -18.40
CA HIS A 107 17.99 -2.14 -17.10
C HIS A 107 17.10 -3.39 -17.24
N ASP A 108 17.18 -4.33 -16.30
CA ASP A 108 16.36 -5.55 -16.35
C ASP A 108 14.88 -5.27 -16.06
N VAL A 109 14.64 -4.34 -15.13
CA VAL A 109 13.31 -3.92 -14.72
C VAL A 109 13.29 -2.41 -14.50
N VAL A 110 12.30 -1.75 -15.10
CA VAL A 110 12.05 -0.32 -15.06
C VAL A 110 10.70 -0.09 -14.40
N LEU A 111 10.68 0.72 -13.34
CA LEU A 111 9.52 0.96 -12.48
C LEU A 111 9.22 2.46 -12.47
N LEU A 112 8.19 2.89 -13.19
CA LEU A 112 7.87 4.31 -13.39
C LEU A 112 6.64 4.71 -12.59
N GLN A 113 6.70 5.91 -12.01
CA GLN A 113 5.58 6.59 -11.35
C GLN A 113 5.15 7.80 -12.18
N GLU A 114 3.94 8.31 -11.92
CA GLU A 114 3.35 9.46 -12.62
C GLU A 114 3.26 9.37 -14.14
N VAL A 115 3.16 8.15 -14.68
CA VAL A 115 2.73 7.93 -16.06
C VAL A 115 1.21 8.02 -16.14
N TRP A 116 0.67 9.23 -16.00
CA TRP A 116 -0.78 9.47 -15.92
C TRP A 116 -1.53 9.29 -17.26
N SER A 117 -0.80 9.32 -18.37
CA SER A 117 -1.37 9.30 -19.72
C SER A 117 -1.10 7.96 -20.39
N GLU A 118 -2.17 7.25 -20.76
CA GLU A 118 -2.04 6.01 -21.54
C GLU A 118 -1.29 6.25 -22.86
N LYS A 119 -1.43 7.44 -23.47
CA LYS A 119 -0.71 7.79 -24.69
C LYS A 119 0.81 7.78 -24.47
N ASP A 120 1.27 8.35 -23.36
CA ASP A 120 2.70 8.43 -23.04
C ASP A 120 3.25 7.04 -22.66
N PHE A 121 2.45 6.21 -21.98
CA PHE A 121 2.78 4.79 -21.79
C PHE A 121 2.93 4.04 -23.13
N HIS A 122 1.99 4.19 -24.07
CA HIS A 122 2.06 3.52 -25.37
C HIS A 122 3.25 4.01 -26.22
N PHE A 123 3.60 5.30 -26.11
CA PHE A 123 4.81 5.85 -26.72
C PHE A 123 6.06 5.14 -26.19
N LEU A 124 6.23 5.07 -24.86
CA LEU A 124 7.36 4.36 -24.24
C LEU A 124 7.37 2.87 -24.62
N LYS A 125 6.21 2.21 -24.59
CA LYS A 125 6.08 0.80 -25.00
C LYS A 125 6.54 0.55 -26.43
N THR A 126 6.23 1.45 -27.34
CA THR A 126 6.68 1.35 -28.73
C THR A 126 8.19 1.58 -28.82
N LYS A 127 8.69 2.64 -28.17
CA LYS A 127 10.11 3.03 -28.19
C LYS A 127 11.02 1.97 -27.56
N LEU A 128 10.57 1.31 -26.49
CA LEU A 128 11.31 0.30 -25.75
C LEU A 128 11.06 -1.13 -26.25
N GLY A 129 10.28 -1.34 -27.32
CA GLY A 129 9.84 -2.68 -27.73
C GLY A 129 10.98 -3.66 -28.06
N SER A 130 12.15 -3.16 -28.46
CA SER A 130 13.34 -4.00 -28.74
C SER A 130 14.19 -4.29 -27.50
N THR A 131 14.17 -3.43 -26.48
CA THR A 131 15.01 -3.55 -25.28
C THR A 131 14.21 -4.13 -24.11
N HIS A 132 12.98 -3.68 -23.91
CA HIS A 132 12.06 -4.10 -22.84
C HIS A 132 10.72 -4.57 -23.45
N PRO A 133 10.68 -5.76 -24.08
CA PRO A 133 9.52 -6.24 -24.82
C PRO A 133 8.30 -6.51 -23.93
N HIS A 134 8.49 -6.64 -22.61
CA HIS A 134 7.41 -6.91 -21.66
C HIS A 134 7.09 -5.65 -20.87
N SER A 135 5.81 -5.25 -20.86
CA SER A 135 5.36 -4.07 -20.14
C SER A 135 3.96 -4.20 -19.60
N HIS A 136 3.68 -3.47 -18.53
CA HIS A 136 2.35 -3.40 -17.93
C HIS A 136 2.03 -1.98 -17.47
N TYR A 137 0.76 -1.60 -17.60
CA TYR A 137 0.23 -0.32 -17.16
C TYR A 137 -0.89 -0.58 -16.16
N PHE A 138 -0.71 -0.12 -14.93
CA PHE A 138 -1.67 -0.36 -13.86
C PHE A 138 -2.79 0.68 -13.93
N LYS A 139 -4.03 0.24 -14.12
CA LYS A 139 -5.19 1.15 -14.19
C LYS A 139 -5.88 1.23 -12.82
N SER A 140 -6.11 2.45 -12.32
CA SER A 140 -6.76 2.70 -11.03
C SER A 140 -7.38 4.10 -11.01
N GLY A 141 -8.31 4.37 -10.09
CA GLY A 141 -8.87 5.70 -9.88
C GLY A 141 -9.54 6.30 -11.13
N PHE A 142 -9.62 7.64 -11.19
CA PHE A 142 -10.19 8.35 -12.34
C PHE A 142 -9.13 8.65 -13.40
N PHE A 143 -7.96 9.14 -12.98
CA PHE A 143 -6.85 9.48 -13.90
C PHE A 143 -5.88 8.32 -14.19
N GLY A 144 -5.92 7.21 -13.44
CA GLY A 144 -4.91 6.16 -13.46
C GLY A 144 -4.21 6.00 -12.11
N SER A 145 -3.41 4.94 -11.94
CA SER A 145 -2.49 4.85 -10.78
C SER A 145 -1.20 5.64 -11.01
N GLY A 146 -0.90 6.00 -12.27
CA GLY A 146 0.37 6.56 -12.68
C GLY A 146 1.50 5.52 -12.75
N LEU A 147 1.24 4.24 -12.50
CA LEU A 147 2.27 3.22 -12.41
C LEU A 147 2.43 2.47 -13.74
N ALA A 148 3.65 2.48 -14.26
CA ALA A 148 4.01 1.75 -15.47
C ALA A 148 5.31 0.98 -15.27
N VAL A 149 5.41 -0.19 -15.88
CA VAL A 149 6.60 -1.04 -15.75
C VAL A 149 7.01 -1.61 -17.09
N PHE A 150 8.33 -1.70 -17.29
CA PHE A 150 8.96 -2.29 -18.47
C PHE A 150 10.03 -3.28 -18.02
N SER A 151 10.14 -4.43 -18.68
CA SER A 151 11.10 -5.45 -18.33
C SER A 151 11.67 -6.14 -19.57
N ARG A 152 12.95 -6.50 -19.45
CA ARG A 152 13.65 -7.42 -20.37
C ARG A 152 13.15 -8.85 -20.21
N HIS A 153 12.67 -9.18 -19.01
CA HIS A 153 12.22 -10.51 -18.62
C HIS A 153 10.71 -10.63 -18.76
N ARG A 154 10.23 -11.85 -19.03
CA ARG A 154 8.80 -12.10 -19.17
C ARG A 154 8.07 -11.84 -17.85
N ILE A 155 7.05 -11.00 -17.92
CA ILE A 155 6.08 -10.82 -16.83
C ILE A 155 5.13 -12.02 -16.83
N HIS A 156 5.13 -12.78 -15.74
CA HIS A 156 4.32 -13.99 -15.60
C HIS A 156 2.97 -13.72 -14.96
N ASP A 157 2.93 -12.79 -14.00
CA ASP A 157 1.71 -12.42 -13.29
C ASP A 157 1.79 -10.96 -12.83
N VAL A 158 0.63 -10.32 -12.67
CA VAL A 158 0.48 -8.94 -12.21
C VAL A 158 -0.68 -8.83 -11.24
N PHE A 159 -0.50 -8.04 -10.18
CA PHE A 159 -1.57 -7.80 -9.22
C PHE A 159 -1.56 -6.34 -8.74
N LEU A 160 -2.71 -5.69 -8.74
CA LEU A 160 -2.86 -4.30 -8.34
C LEU A 160 -3.64 -4.22 -7.02
N TYR A 161 -3.09 -3.49 -6.06
CA TYR A 161 -3.78 -3.15 -4.82
C TYR A 161 -3.90 -1.63 -4.71
N LYS A 162 -5.13 -1.13 -4.72
CA LYS A 162 -5.44 0.30 -4.53
C LYS A 162 -5.52 0.62 -3.05
N TYR A 163 -4.87 1.71 -2.63
CA TYR A 163 -4.91 2.14 -1.24
C TYR A 163 -6.29 2.68 -0.84
N SER A 164 -6.64 2.50 0.43
CA SER A 164 -7.95 2.90 0.97
C SER A 164 -8.12 4.42 1.11
N LEU A 165 -7.03 5.15 1.38
CA LEU A 165 -7.02 6.60 1.60
C LEU A 165 -6.10 7.31 0.61
N ASN A 166 -6.64 8.27 -0.16
CA ASN A 166 -5.92 8.98 -1.22
C ASN A 166 -6.15 10.51 -1.19
N GLY A 167 -6.45 11.09 -0.03
CA GLY A 167 -6.62 12.56 0.11
C GLY A 167 -8.09 12.98 0.03
N TYR A 168 -8.34 14.25 -0.30
CA TYR A 168 -9.68 14.87 -0.21
C TYR A 168 -10.22 15.32 -1.58
N PRO A 169 -11.48 15.00 -1.93
CA PRO A 169 -12.06 15.34 -3.24
C PRO A 169 -12.21 16.84 -3.48
N TYR A 170 -12.40 17.62 -2.41
CA TYR A 170 -12.59 19.06 -2.49
C TYR A 170 -11.28 19.83 -2.59
N MET A 171 -10.13 19.18 -2.34
CA MET A 171 -8.81 19.76 -2.54
C MET A 171 -8.37 19.53 -3.99
N ALA A 172 -9.04 20.18 -4.94
CA ALA A 172 -8.84 19.92 -6.37
C ALA A 172 -7.39 20.14 -6.86
N HIS A 173 -6.66 21.04 -6.19
CA HIS A 173 -5.24 21.30 -6.45
C HIS A 173 -4.31 20.20 -5.93
N HIS A 174 -4.81 19.29 -5.08
CA HIS A 174 -4.10 18.14 -4.57
C HIS A 174 -4.58 16.88 -5.31
N GLY A 175 -3.91 16.56 -6.41
CA GLY A 175 -4.38 15.61 -7.42
C GLY A 175 -4.52 14.15 -6.96
N ASP A 176 -3.97 13.79 -5.79
CA ASP A 176 -3.91 12.42 -5.27
C ASP A 176 -5.27 11.74 -5.18
N TRP A 177 -6.35 12.48 -4.84
CA TRP A 177 -7.68 11.87 -4.68
C TRP A 177 -8.26 11.37 -6.01
N PHE A 178 -7.99 12.11 -7.08
CA PHE A 178 -8.37 11.70 -8.44
C PHE A 178 -7.41 10.65 -9.00
N GLY A 179 -6.19 10.65 -8.48
CA GLY A 179 -5.22 9.55 -8.61
C GLY A 179 -5.72 8.29 -7.91
N GLY A 180 -5.51 7.14 -8.53
CA GLY A 180 -5.76 5.86 -7.90
C GLY A 180 -4.50 5.31 -7.25
N LYS A 181 -3.91 6.02 -6.27
CA LYS A 181 -2.64 5.60 -5.64
C LYS A 181 -2.73 4.15 -5.16
N ALA A 182 -1.67 3.40 -5.43
CA ALA A 182 -1.69 1.95 -5.40
C ALA A 182 -0.27 1.37 -5.34
N VAL A 183 -0.20 0.07 -5.14
CA VAL A 183 0.98 -0.76 -5.42
C VAL A 183 0.66 -1.79 -6.48
N GLY A 184 1.51 -1.88 -7.49
CA GLY A 184 1.50 -2.93 -8.51
C GLY A 184 2.56 -3.98 -8.22
N LYS A 185 2.16 -5.24 -8.12
CA LYS A 185 3.05 -6.41 -8.02
C LYS A 185 3.26 -7.03 -9.40
N LEU A 186 4.47 -7.51 -9.65
CA LEU A 186 4.87 -8.32 -10.80
C LEU A 186 5.58 -9.59 -10.33
N LEU A 187 5.36 -10.69 -11.05
CA LEU A 187 6.13 -11.92 -10.90
C LEU A 187 7.02 -12.11 -12.13
N LEU A 188 8.32 -12.20 -11.90
CA LEU A 188 9.35 -12.46 -12.90
C LEU A 188 10.08 -13.77 -12.57
N LYS A 189 10.51 -14.49 -13.60
CA LYS A 189 11.43 -15.63 -13.47
C LYS A 189 12.75 -15.28 -14.12
N ILE A 190 13.78 -15.01 -13.32
CA ILE A 190 15.08 -14.54 -13.80
C ILE A 190 16.15 -15.55 -13.41
N SER A 191 16.79 -16.17 -14.41
CA SER A 191 17.84 -17.19 -14.19
C SER A 191 17.41 -18.31 -13.22
N GLY A 192 16.13 -18.69 -13.27
CA GLY A 192 15.52 -19.68 -12.37
C GLY A 192 14.85 -19.08 -11.13
N LEU A 193 15.33 -17.95 -10.62
CA LEU A 193 14.83 -17.33 -9.39
C LEU A 193 13.45 -16.70 -9.58
N MET A 194 12.58 -16.88 -8.58
CA MET A 194 11.30 -16.17 -8.48
C MET A 194 11.53 -14.77 -7.92
N VAL A 195 11.38 -13.74 -8.75
CA VAL A 195 11.56 -12.34 -8.35
C VAL A 195 10.20 -11.66 -8.31
N HIS A 196 9.76 -11.27 -7.12
CA HIS A 196 8.56 -10.46 -6.93
C HIS A 196 8.95 -8.99 -6.89
N VAL A 197 8.45 -8.21 -7.83
CA VAL A 197 8.73 -6.78 -7.95
C VAL A 197 7.47 -5.98 -7.64
N TYR A 198 7.62 -4.91 -6.87
CA TYR A 198 6.54 -4.03 -6.47
C TYR A 198 6.87 -2.60 -6.91
N VAL A 199 5.94 -1.95 -7.61
CA VAL A 199 6.01 -0.51 -7.94
C VAL A 199 4.93 0.22 -7.15
N THR A 200 5.27 1.35 -6.53
CA THR A 200 4.30 2.14 -5.76
C THR A 200 4.52 3.63 -5.96
N HIS A 201 3.47 4.40 -5.69
CA HIS A 201 3.54 5.84 -5.50
C HIS A 201 2.59 6.18 -4.34
N LEU A 202 3.12 6.63 -3.21
CA LEU A 202 2.32 7.02 -2.04
C LEU A 202 1.77 8.44 -2.19
N HIS A 203 0.88 8.83 -1.28
CA HIS A 203 0.26 10.16 -1.27
C HIS A 203 1.32 11.24 -1.14
N ALA A 204 1.20 12.35 -1.86
CA ALA A 204 2.17 13.45 -1.79
C ALA A 204 2.15 14.18 -0.44
N GLU A 205 3.31 14.70 -0.02
CA GLU A 205 3.43 15.67 1.06
C GLU A 205 3.33 17.09 0.48
N TYR A 206 2.18 17.74 0.64
CA TYR A 206 1.95 19.08 0.09
C TYR A 206 2.51 20.22 0.96
N SER A 207 2.78 19.95 2.24
CA SER A 207 3.35 20.91 3.18
C SER A 207 3.94 20.17 4.37
N ARG A 208 5.23 20.39 4.65
CA ARG A 208 5.89 19.80 5.82
C ARG A 208 5.36 20.33 7.15
N GLU A 209 5.07 21.64 7.21
CA GLU A 209 4.61 22.29 8.44
C GLU A 209 3.14 21.98 8.75
N GLN A 210 2.30 21.84 7.72
CA GLN A 210 0.85 21.65 7.84
C GLN A 210 0.38 20.39 7.10
N ASP A 211 0.86 19.24 7.56
CA ASP A 211 0.59 17.99 6.88
C ASP A 211 -0.69 17.30 7.37
N SER A 212 -1.82 17.70 6.78
CA SER A 212 -3.10 17.00 7.02
C SER A 212 -3.17 15.59 6.43
N TYR A 213 -2.17 15.17 5.65
CA TYR A 213 -2.14 13.89 4.94
C TYR A 213 -1.21 12.86 5.59
N LEU A 214 -0.53 13.19 6.69
CA LEU A 214 0.32 12.24 7.42
C LEU A 214 -0.45 10.95 7.76
N PRO A 215 -1.67 10.99 8.32
CA PRO A 215 -2.41 9.76 8.60
C PRO A 215 -2.70 8.93 7.35
N HIS A 216 -2.93 9.58 6.20
CA HIS A 216 -3.12 8.89 4.93
C HIS A 216 -1.84 8.18 4.50
N ARG A 217 -0.68 8.86 4.54
CA ARG A 217 0.61 8.25 4.20
C ARG A 217 0.97 7.09 5.13
N VAL A 218 0.69 7.22 6.43
CA VAL A 218 0.89 6.14 7.40
C VAL A 218 0.00 4.93 7.12
N VAL A 219 -1.29 5.13 6.81
CA VAL A 219 -2.19 4.04 6.41
C VAL A 219 -1.72 3.38 5.11
N GLN A 220 -1.31 4.16 4.11
CA GLN A 220 -0.79 3.60 2.87
C GLN A 220 0.50 2.79 3.08
N ALA A 221 1.42 3.27 3.92
CA ALA A 221 2.62 2.51 4.28
C ALA A 221 2.28 1.21 5.03
N TRP A 222 1.29 1.26 5.92
CA TRP A 222 0.75 0.08 6.61
C TRP A 222 0.13 -0.94 5.65
N GLU A 223 -0.66 -0.47 4.68
CA GLU A 223 -1.25 -1.31 3.65
C GLU A 223 -0.18 -1.90 2.72
N LEU A 224 0.80 -1.09 2.29
CA LEU A 224 1.90 -1.52 1.43
C LEU A 224 2.73 -2.63 2.08
N GLN A 225 3.14 -2.47 3.35
CA GLN A 225 3.91 -3.51 4.04
C GLN A 225 3.09 -4.80 4.21
N ASN A 226 1.80 -4.68 4.54
CA ASN A 226 0.90 -5.84 4.66
C ASN A 226 0.75 -6.53 3.31
N PHE A 227 0.54 -5.78 2.25
CA PHE A 227 0.42 -6.31 0.90
C PHE A 227 1.67 -7.09 0.50
N ILE A 228 2.87 -6.53 0.73
CA ILE A 228 4.13 -7.20 0.44
C ILE A 228 4.25 -8.49 1.25
N ARG A 229 4.04 -8.45 2.58
CA ARG A 229 4.16 -9.63 3.44
C ARG A 229 3.23 -10.77 3.03
N HIS A 230 1.98 -10.46 2.72
CA HIS A 230 0.98 -11.48 2.36
C HIS A 230 1.09 -11.96 0.91
N THR A 231 1.83 -11.26 0.05
CA THR A 231 1.96 -11.62 -1.37
C THR A 231 3.39 -11.97 -1.80
N CYS A 232 4.38 -11.86 -0.90
CA CYS A 232 5.77 -12.25 -1.18
C CYS A 232 6.08 -13.73 -0.92
N ALA A 233 5.13 -14.51 -0.41
CA ALA A 233 5.30 -15.95 -0.23
C ALA A 233 5.72 -16.62 -1.55
N GLY A 234 6.76 -17.45 -1.50
CA GLY A 234 7.33 -18.13 -2.66
C GLY A 234 8.32 -17.31 -3.51
N ALA A 235 8.57 -16.04 -3.16
CA ALA A 235 9.63 -15.27 -3.80
C ALA A 235 11.02 -15.68 -3.28
N ASP A 236 11.97 -15.84 -4.19
CA ASP A 236 13.38 -15.95 -3.84
C ASP A 236 13.98 -14.57 -3.56
N VAL A 237 13.48 -13.54 -4.26
CA VAL A 237 13.89 -12.14 -4.15
C VAL A 237 12.66 -11.24 -4.20
N VAL A 238 12.63 -10.24 -3.32
CA VAL A 238 11.59 -9.20 -3.28
C VAL A 238 12.25 -7.85 -3.53
N ILE A 239 11.69 -7.07 -4.45
CA ILE A 239 12.14 -5.72 -4.79
C ILE A 239 10.94 -4.79 -4.75
N LEU A 240 11.04 -3.67 -4.03
CA LEU A 240 10.08 -2.59 -4.05
C LEU A 240 10.77 -1.35 -4.60
N ALA A 241 10.16 -0.65 -5.55
CA ALA A 241 10.63 0.67 -5.94
C ALA A 241 9.51 1.67 -6.18
N GLY A 242 9.85 2.93 -5.96
CA GLY A 242 9.03 4.07 -6.34
C GLY A 242 9.09 5.20 -5.34
N ASP A 243 8.18 6.14 -5.55
CA ASP A 243 8.06 7.36 -4.77
C ASP A 243 7.21 7.11 -3.51
N LEU A 244 7.86 7.18 -2.35
CA LEU A 244 7.20 7.01 -1.05
C LEU A 244 6.72 8.34 -0.46
N ASN A 245 7.04 9.49 -1.07
CA ASN A 245 6.66 10.82 -0.59
C ASN A 245 6.96 11.07 0.90
N MET A 246 8.03 10.44 1.40
CA MET A 246 8.43 10.47 2.79
C MET A 246 9.95 10.36 2.90
N HIS A 247 10.52 11.09 3.85
CA HIS A 247 11.95 11.09 4.13
C HIS A 247 12.38 9.78 4.82
N PRO A 248 13.68 9.43 4.84
CA PRO A 248 14.13 8.14 5.34
C PRO A 248 13.74 7.82 6.79
N GLU A 249 13.70 8.86 7.64
CA GLU A 249 13.37 8.76 9.07
C GLU A 249 11.88 9.01 9.37
N ASP A 250 11.07 9.31 8.35
CA ASP A 250 9.64 9.50 8.53
C ASP A 250 8.96 8.17 8.89
N LEU A 251 7.88 8.28 9.67
CA LEU A 251 7.19 7.15 10.28
C LEU A 251 6.77 6.07 9.29
N GLY A 252 6.23 6.45 8.12
CA GLY A 252 5.80 5.49 7.11
C GLY A 252 6.97 4.69 6.50
N VAL A 253 8.13 5.30 6.29
CA VAL A 253 9.32 4.62 5.75
C VAL A 253 9.91 3.67 6.80
N ARG A 254 10.04 4.12 8.05
CA ARG A 254 10.47 3.27 9.17
C ARG A 254 9.53 2.07 9.35
N LEU A 255 8.22 2.31 9.36
CA LEU A 255 7.18 1.28 9.46
C LEU A 255 7.30 0.25 8.34
N LEU A 256 7.36 0.72 7.09
CA LEU A 256 7.48 -0.15 5.91
C LEU A 256 8.73 -1.02 6.00
N ARG A 257 9.90 -0.43 6.20
CA ARG A 257 11.19 -1.16 6.21
C ARG A 257 11.27 -2.17 7.34
N ARG A 258 10.94 -1.76 8.57
CA ARG A 258 11.05 -2.62 9.75
C ARG A 258 10.04 -3.77 9.73
N TYR A 259 8.79 -3.50 9.37
CA TYR A 259 7.75 -4.53 9.39
C TYR A 259 7.91 -5.53 8.23
N SER A 260 8.33 -5.08 7.05
CA SER A 260 8.52 -5.95 5.87
C SER A 260 9.89 -6.64 5.81
N GLY A 261 10.88 -6.15 6.55
CA GLY A 261 12.28 -6.60 6.50
C GLY A 261 13.03 -6.15 5.24
N LEU A 262 12.50 -5.17 4.50
CA LEU A 262 13.15 -4.63 3.31
C LEU A 262 14.33 -3.72 3.69
N ARG A 263 15.46 -3.96 3.02
CA ARG A 263 16.68 -3.16 3.13
C ARG A 263 16.72 -2.08 2.05
N ASP A 264 17.37 -0.97 2.35
CA ASP A 264 17.45 0.21 1.48
C ASP A 264 18.72 0.15 0.63
N CYS A 265 18.60 0.15 -0.70
CA CYS A 265 19.74 0.16 -1.61
C CYS A 265 20.72 1.29 -1.32
N PHE A 266 20.24 2.48 -0.93
CA PHE A 266 21.13 3.61 -0.66
C PHE A 266 22.01 3.38 0.56
N ILE A 267 21.46 2.74 1.60
CA ILE A 267 22.20 2.43 2.84
C ILE A 267 23.14 1.24 2.63
N GLU A 268 22.73 0.25 1.84
CA GLU A 268 23.46 -1.01 1.66
C GLU A 268 24.45 -1.00 0.49
N THR A 269 24.45 0.05 -0.34
CA THR A 269 25.29 0.07 -1.55
C THR A 269 26.77 0.09 -1.22
N ALA A 270 27.57 -0.70 -1.94
CA ALA A 270 29.02 -0.64 -1.85
C ALA A 270 29.62 0.59 -2.55
N SER A 271 28.92 1.12 -3.56
CA SER A 271 29.34 2.30 -4.31
C SER A 271 28.14 3.18 -4.67
N PHE A 272 28.28 4.49 -4.47
CA PHE A 272 27.23 5.46 -4.78
C PHE A 272 27.75 6.56 -5.70
N ASP A 273 27.03 6.85 -6.79
CA ASP A 273 27.28 7.99 -7.68
C ASP A 273 25.99 8.78 -7.91
N GLY A 274 25.86 9.95 -7.29
CA GLY A 274 24.60 10.67 -7.35
C GLY A 274 24.63 11.99 -6.58
N CYS A 275 23.44 12.52 -6.33
CA CYS A 275 23.21 13.67 -5.46
C CYS A 275 23.57 13.34 -4.02
N GLU A 276 24.00 14.35 -3.27
CA GLU A 276 24.34 14.19 -1.86
C GLU A 276 23.20 13.53 -1.07
N GLN A 277 23.55 12.66 -0.12
CA GLN A 277 22.59 11.91 0.71
C GLN A 277 21.54 11.08 -0.07
N GLY A 278 21.76 10.85 -1.37
CA GLY A 278 20.81 10.14 -2.22
C GLY A 278 19.56 10.96 -2.53
N PHE A 279 19.62 12.29 -2.48
CA PHE A 279 18.47 13.14 -2.77
C PHE A 279 17.89 12.85 -4.15
N THR A 280 16.56 12.77 -4.20
CA THR A 280 15.79 12.50 -5.42
C THR A 280 14.89 13.66 -5.80
N HIS A 281 14.82 14.69 -4.98
CA HIS A 281 14.19 15.97 -5.29
C HIS A 281 15.10 17.08 -4.78
N ILE A 282 15.71 17.84 -5.69
CA ILE A 282 16.88 18.70 -5.42
C ILE A 282 16.68 20.14 -5.88
N THR A 283 17.39 21.09 -5.26
CA THR A 283 17.33 22.51 -5.63
C THR A 283 17.90 22.83 -7.01
N ASP A 284 18.83 22.02 -7.50
CA ASP A 284 19.47 22.20 -8.82
C ASP A 284 18.53 21.82 -9.97
N ASN A 285 17.44 21.11 -9.68
CA ASN A 285 16.44 20.74 -10.65
C ASN A 285 15.46 21.92 -10.84
N PRO A 286 15.36 22.52 -12.04
CA PRO A 286 14.57 23.73 -12.28
C PRO A 286 13.04 23.51 -12.22
N PHE A 287 12.59 22.27 -12.01
CA PHE A 287 11.16 21.96 -11.85
C PHE A 287 10.72 21.84 -10.39
N THR A 288 11.65 21.86 -9.44
CA THR A 288 11.33 21.73 -8.00
C THR A 288 11.11 23.09 -7.34
N ASN A 289 10.42 23.09 -6.20
CA ASN A 289 10.31 24.29 -5.35
C ASN A 289 11.53 24.41 -4.44
N THR A 290 12.51 25.21 -4.84
CA THR A 290 13.76 25.43 -4.08
C THR A 290 13.53 25.83 -2.62
N HIS A 291 12.51 26.65 -2.34
CA HIS A 291 12.28 27.18 -0.99
C HIS A 291 11.92 26.10 0.03
N GLU A 292 11.26 25.03 -0.39
CA GLU A 292 10.87 23.91 0.46
C GLU A 292 12.05 22.97 0.75
N LEU A 293 13.09 22.99 -0.08
CA LEU A 293 14.24 22.08 0.01
C LEU A 293 15.45 22.68 0.74
N ILE A 294 15.56 24.01 0.80
CA ILE A 294 16.64 24.70 1.52
C ILE A 294 16.75 24.25 2.99
N PRO A 295 15.66 24.10 3.77
CA PRO A 295 15.73 23.62 5.15
C PRO A 295 16.33 22.22 5.31
N PHE A 296 16.37 21.43 4.24
CA PHE A 296 16.89 20.05 4.22
C PHE A 296 18.28 19.94 3.59
N GLY A 297 19.00 21.05 3.45
CA GLY A 297 20.34 21.04 2.87
C GLY A 297 20.37 21.00 1.34
N GLY A 298 19.28 21.43 0.68
CA GLY A 298 19.22 21.55 -0.78
C GLY A 298 18.60 20.34 -1.50
N GLY A 299 18.07 19.37 -0.76
CA GLY A 299 17.31 18.28 -1.35
C GLY A 299 16.69 17.36 -0.31
N ILE A 300 15.83 16.47 -0.80
CA ILE A 300 15.17 15.43 -0.02
C ILE A 300 15.21 14.11 -0.76
N ARG A 301 15.16 13.00 -0.01
CA ARG A 301 15.11 11.64 -0.55
C ARG A 301 13.73 11.06 -0.29
N ILE A 302 12.96 10.90 -1.37
CA ILE A 302 11.58 10.41 -1.31
C ILE A 302 11.32 9.24 -2.26
N ASP A 303 12.24 8.96 -3.19
CA ASP A 303 12.22 7.78 -4.03
C ASP A 303 13.17 6.71 -3.49
N TYR A 304 12.77 5.45 -3.59
CA TYR A 304 13.50 4.34 -3.00
C TYR A 304 13.54 3.13 -3.94
N ILE A 305 14.63 2.37 -3.85
CA ILE A 305 14.68 0.96 -4.27
C ILE A 305 15.04 0.17 -3.02
N LEU A 306 14.11 -0.69 -2.58
CA LEU A 306 14.26 -1.53 -1.41
C LEU A 306 14.24 -3.00 -1.83
N PHE A 307 14.95 -3.85 -1.10
CA PHE A 307 15.07 -5.26 -1.45
C PHE A 307 15.19 -6.18 -0.24
N LYS A 308 14.84 -7.45 -0.43
CA LYS A 308 15.23 -8.55 0.46
C LYS A 308 15.37 -9.86 -0.30
N GLY A 309 16.26 -10.72 0.18
CA GLY A 309 16.37 -12.11 -0.26
C GLY A 309 15.55 -13.04 0.63
N SER A 310 15.28 -14.25 0.13
CA SER A 310 14.77 -15.37 0.91
C SER A 310 15.89 -16.08 1.69
N GLY A 311 15.55 -17.09 2.49
CA GLY A 311 16.55 -17.96 3.13
C GLY A 311 17.46 -18.74 2.15
N ARG A 312 17.14 -18.72 0.85
CA ARG A 312 17.87 -19.43 -0.23
C ARG A 312 18.73 -18.52 -1.10
N VAL A 313 18.51 -17.20 -1.06
CA VAL A 313 19.21 -16.23 -1.91
C VAL A 313 19.64 -15.05 -1.07
N ASP A 314 20.94 -14.83 -0.98
CA ASP A 314 21.47 -13.58 -0.47
C ASP A 314 21.43 -12.51 -1.56
N VAL A 315 21.14 -11.27 -1.16
CA VAL A 315 21.07 -10.14 -2.08
C VAL A 315 21.95 -9.04 -1.53
N SER A 316 22.82 -8.49 -2.36
CA SER A 316 23.62 -7.31 -2.04
C SER A 316 23.46 -6.23 -3.09
N CYS A 317 23.62 -4.97 -2.67
CA CYS A 317 23.59 -3.81 -3.55
C CYS A 317 25.05 -3.48 -3.93
N GLU A 318 25.47 -3.80 -5.17
CA GLU A 318 26.83 -3.51 -5.62
C GLU A 318 27.01 -2.01 -5.91
N SER A 319 26.00 -1.41 -6.53
CA SER A 319 26.01 0.02 -6.82
C SER A 319 24.60 0.62 -6.83
N LEU A 320 24.55 1.92 -6.55
CA LEU A 320 23.37 2.76 -6.72
C LEU A 320 23.81 4.10 -7.32
N SER A 321 23.05 4.62 -8.27
CA SER A 321 23.25 5.97 -8.78
C SER A 321 21.95 6.75 -8.87
N THR A 322 22.07 8.07 -8.78
CA THR A 322 21.00 9.01 -9.12
C THR A 322 21.38 9.84 -10.34
N THR A 323 20.38 10.34 -11.07
CA THR A 323 20.61 11.53 -11.91
C THR A 323 20.91 12.75 -11.02
N LYS A 324 21.41 13.84 -11.63
CA LYS A 324 21.92 15.01 -10.91
C LYS A 324 21.31 16.33 -11.42
N GLY A 325 20.03 16.31 -11.80
CA GLY A 325 19.25 17.48 -12.26
C GLY A 325 19.58 17.98 -13.66
N SER A 326 20.81 17.82 -14.13
CA SER A 326 21.21 18.16 -15.50
C SER A 326 21.37 16.92 -16.36
N VAL A 327 21.00 17.03 -17.64
CA VAL A 327 21.16 15.96 -18.63
C VAL A 327 22.06 16.49 -19.74
N PRO A 328 23.22 15.87 -20.02
CA PRO A 328 24.12 16.32 -21.08
C PRO A 328 23.40 16.43 -22.43
N GLY A 329 23.49 17.61 -23.05
CA GLY A 329 22.89 17.90 -24.35
C GLY A 329 21.42 18.32 -24.33
N TYR A 330 20.84 18.53 -23.15
CA TYR A 330 19.45 19.01 -23.00
C TYR A 330 19.38 20.19 -22.03
N ASP A 331 18.41 21.08 -22.25
CA ASP A 331 18.22 22.30 -21.45
C ASP A 331 17.46 22.06 -20.13
N PHE A 332 16.95 20.85 -19.90
CA PHE A 332 16.11 20.49 -18.75
C PHE A 332 16.25 19.01 -18.37
N PRO A 333 15.92 18.63 -17.11
CA PRO A 333 15.98 17.25 -16.66
C PRO A 333 14.91 16.34 -17.24
N TYR A 334 15.07 15.03 -17.00
CA TYR A 334 14.06 14.00 -17.30
C TYR A 334 12.76 14.20 -16.53
N SER A 335 12.83 14.68 -15.30
CA SER A 335 11.69 14.90 -14.41
C SER A 335 12.02 15.95 -13.34
N ASP A 336 11.06 16.35 -12.52
CA ASP A 336 11.32 17.09 -11.26
C ASP A 336 11.93 16.18 -10.17
N HIS A 337 11.86 14.86 -10.37
CA HIS A 337 12.60 13.87 -9.58
C HIS A 337 13.87 13.37 -10.30
N GLU A 338 14.86 12.97 -9.51
CA GLU A 338 16.04 12.26 -9.98
C GLU A 338 15.78 10.76 -10.08
N ALA A 339 16.23 10.14 -11.18
CA ALA A 339 16.07 8.71 -11.40
C ALA A 339 17.02 7.91 -10.52
N LEU A 340 16.58 6.75 -10.04
CA LEU A 340 17.39 5.77 -9.32
C LEU A 340 17.77 4.61 -10.23
N SER A 341 19.04 4.21 -10.21
CA SER A 341 19.55 3.03 -10.91
C SER A 341 20.42 2.21 -9.98
N THR A 342 20.08 0.95 -9.74
CA THR A 342 20.88 0.05 -8.89
C THR A 342 21.26 -1.24 -9.60
N GLU A 343 22.40 -1.79 -9.21
CA GLU A 343 22.83 -3.14 -9.56
C GLU A 343 22.82 -4.03 -8.31
N LEU A 344 21.94 -5.02 -8.32
CA LEU A 344 21.81 -6.02 -7.26
C LEU A 344 22.54 -7.30 -7.67
N LEU A 345 23.31 -7.88 -6.75
CA LEU A 345 23.90 -9.21 -6.90
C LEU A 345 23.09 -10.23 -6.11
N LEU A 346 22.48 -11.18 -6.82
CA LEU A 346 21.71 -12.27 -6.25
C LEU A 346 22.62 -13.50 -6.14
N SER A 347 23.00 -13.87 -4.92
CA SER A 347 23.90 -14.98 -4.64
C SER A 347 23.13 -16.15 -4.02
N PRO A 348 23.03 -17.30 -4.72
CA PRO A 348 22.45 -18.51 -4.16
C PRO A 348 23.19 -18.91 -2.88
N LEU A 349 22.45 -19.17 -1.81
CA LEU A 349 23.01 -19.68 -0.56
C LEU A 349 23.20 -21.19 -0.67
N LYS A 350 24.37 -21.68 -0.21
CA LYS A 350 24.69 -23.12 -0.22
C LYS A 350 23.89 -23.90 0.82
N ASP A 351 23.61 -23.25 1.95
CA ASP A 351 22.80 -23.75 3.05
C ASP A 351 21.64 -22.78 3.26
N GLU A 352 20.43 -23.31 3.51
CA GLU A 352 19.30 -22.48 3.91
C GLU A 352 19.66 -21.76 5.21
N LYS A 353 19.69 -20.43 5.18
CA LYS A 353 19.73 -19.67 6.43
C LYS A 353 18.37 -19.84 7.08
N GLU A 354 18.35 -20.27 8.35
CA GLU A 354 17.19 -20.04 9.20
C GLU A 354 16.81 -18.55 9.07
N GLU A 355 15.52 -18.31 8.88
CA GLU A 355 14.97 -16.96 8.83
C GLU A 355 15.50 -16.25 10.08
N LYS A 356 16.21 -15.12 9.93
CA LYS A 356 16.84 -14.43 11.06
C LYS A 356 15.77 -14.17 12.09
N ASP A 357 15.78 -14.96 13.16
CA ASP A 357 14.82 -14.82 14.23
C ASP A 357 14.99 -13.41 14.79
N TYR A 358 13.88 -12.68 14.89
CA TYR A 358 13.95 -11.30 15.32
C TYR A 358 14.46 -11.30 16.77
N ASN A 359 15.60 -10.66 17.02
CA ASN A 359 16.04 -10.51 18.40
C ASN A 359 15.07 -9.60 19.16
N ALA A 360 15.02 -9.75 20.49
CA ALA A 360 14.09 -9.01 21.35
C ALA A 360 14.16 -7.48 21.14
N VAL A 361 15.36 -6.95 20.87
CA VAL A 361 15.59 -5.54 20.56
C VAL A 361 14.86 -5.11 19.28
N SER A 362 14.96 -5.89 18.20
CA SER A 362 14.30 -5.59 16.93
C SER A 362 12.78 -5.65 17.03
N ILE A 363 12.23 -6.57 17.82
CA ILE A 363 10.77 -6.63 18.04
C ILE A 363 10.30 -5.45 18.87
N SER A 364 11.05 -5.08 19.92
CA SER A 364 10.75 -3.90 20.74
C SER A 364 10.74 -2.61 19.91
N GLU A 365 11.73 -2.42 19.03
CA GLU A 365 11.75 -1.29 18.10
C GLU A 365 10.52 -1.30 17.17
N LEU A 366 10.16 -2.46 16.63
CA LEU A 366 8.98 -2.60 15.77
C LEU A 366 7.68 -2.28 16.53
N ILE A 367 7.54 -2.75 17.77
CA ILE A 367 6.39 -2.42 18.63
C ILE A 367 6.27 -0.90 18.83
N ASN A 368 7.39 -0.22 19.08
CA ASN A 368 7.40 1.24 19.25
C ASN A 368 6.95 1.95 17.97
N ILE A 369 7.47 1.55 16.81
CA ILE A 369 7.11 2.14 15.52
C ILE A 369 5.63 1.91 15.19
N VAL A 370 5.10 0.71 15.41
CA VAL A 370 3.68 0.42 15.15
C VAL A 370 2.79 1.17 16.14
N THR A 371 3.23 1.37 17.39
CA THR A 371 2.50 2.15 18.39
C THR A 371 2.48 3.64 18.04
N GLU A 372 3.59 4.18 17.53
CA GLU A 372 3.68 5.54 16.99
C GLU A 372 2.74 5.71 15.79
N ALA A 373 2.81 4.81 14.80
CA ALA A 373 1.93 4.80 13.63
C ALA A 373 0.45 4.75 14.01
N ARG A 374 0.10 3.88 14.96
CA ARG A 374 -1.26 3.78 15.49
C ARG A 374 -1.71 5.08 16.16
N THR A 375 -0.82 5.79 16.84
CA THR A 375 -1.14 7.07 17.48
C THR A 375 -1.44 8.14 16.42
N GLU A 376 -0.63 8.22 15.36
CA GLU A 376 -0.90 9.14 14.24
C GLU A 376 -2.22 8.82 13.52
N VAL A 377 -2.51 7.54 13.26
CA VAL A 377 -3.79 7.12 12.67
C VAL A 377 -4.96 7.48 13.58
N LYS A 378 -4.82 7.35 14.91
CA LYS A 378 -5.84 7.82 15.86
C LYS A 378 -6.06 9.32 15.80
N VAL A 379 -5.00 10.12 15.70
CA VAL A 379 -5.14 11.58 15.55
C VAL A 379 -5.94 11.90 14.28
N GLY A 380 -5.60 11.27 13.17
CA GLY A 380 -6.36 11.37 11.91
C GLY A 380 -7.83 10.95 12.08
N LEU A 381 -8.08 9.84 12.77
CA LEU A 381 -9.44 9.33 13.03
C LEU A 381 -10.29 10.35 13.79
N HIS A 382 -9.79 10.91 14.89
CA HIS A 382 -10.52 11.93 15.65
C HIS A 382 -10.81 13.18 14.82
N CYS A 383 -9.87 13.57 13.95
CA CYS A 383 -10.07 14.67 13.00
C CYS A 383 -11.19 14.35 12.02
N ALA A 384 -11.16 13.18 11.37
CA ALA A 384 -12.18 12.74 10.42
C ALA A 384 -13.57 12.60 11.06
N GLU A 385 -13.64 12.11 12.30
CA GLU A 385 -14.89 12.03 13.06
C GLU A 385 -15.49 13.40 13.35
N ARG A 386 -14.64 14.36 13.76
CA ARG A 386 -15.06 15.76 13.97
C ARG A 386 -15.58 16.39 12.68
N MET A 387 -14.90 16.14 11.56
CA MET A 387 -15.31 16.64 10.25
C MET A 387 -16.63 16.01 9.78
N ARG A 388 -16.80 14.69 9.98
CA ARG A 388 -18.05 13.98 9.74
C ARG A 388 -19.21 14.55 10.56
N TYR A 389 -19.00 14.80 11.85
CA TYR A 389 -20.01 15.41 12.73
C TYR A 389 -20.36 16.83 12.26
N THR A 390 -19.36 17.61 11.85
CA THR A 390 -19.56 18.96 11.32
C THR A 390 -20.39 18.93 10.03
N ALA A 391 -20.06 18.02 9.10
CA ALA A 391 -20.84 17.81 7.87
C ALA A 391 -22.29 17.41 8.17
N ALA A 392 -22.50 16.48 9.10
CA ALA A 392 -23.84 16.08 9.53
C ALA A 392 -24.66 17.25 10.08
N ARG A 393 -24.07 18.03 11.01
CA ARG A 393 -24.73 19.20 11.60
C ARG A 393 -25.08 20.26 10.55
N THR A 394 -24.17 20.54 9.62
CA THR A 394 -24.41 21.45 8.50
C THR A 394 -25.53 20.94 7.60
N GLY A 395 -25.56 19.63 7.31
CA GLY A 395 -26.64 19.00 6.56
C GLY A 395 -28.00 19.13 7.25
N PHE A 396 -28.08 18.85 8.56
CA PHE A 396 -29.31 19.04 9.34
C PHE A 396 -29.78 20.49 9.35
N MET A 397 -28.86 21.45 9.47
CA MET A 397 -29.19 22.87 9.40
C MET A 397 -29.71 23.26 8.01
N GLY A 398 -29.07 22.78 6.93
CA GLY A 398 -29.54 22.98 5.56
C GLY A 398 -30.93 22.39 5.32
N LEU A 399 -31.20 21.19 5.84
CA LEU A 399 -32.52 20.55 5.77
C LEU A 399 -33.58 21.34 6.57
N ALA A 400 -33.26 21.77 7.78
CA ALA A 400 -34.20 22.54 8.61
C ALA A 400 -34.57 23.87 7.95
N LEU A 401 -33.59 24.56 7.34
CA LEU A 401 -33.83 25.78 6.56
C LEU A 401 -34.71 25.52 5.34
N LEU A 402 -34.45 24.44 4.59
CA LEU A 402 -35.26 24.07 3.42
C LEU A 402 -36.71 23.72 3.82
N LEU A 403 -36.91 23.03 4.95
CA LEU A 403 -38.24 22.74 5.48
C LEU A 403 -38.96 24.01 5.96
N LEU A 404 -38.24 24.93 6.59
CA LEU A 404 -38.77 26.24 6.99
C LEU A 404 -39.23 27.04 5.77
N GLU A 405 -38.45 27.05 4.70
CA GLU A 405 -38.85 27.68 3.44
C GLU A 405 -40.09 27.04 2.85
N MET A 406 -40.14 25.71 2.77
CA MET A 406 -41.33 24.99 2.29
C MET A 406 -42.57 25.33 3.13
N ALA A 407 -42.41 25.48 4.45
CA ALA A 407 -43.48 25.92 5.33
C ALA A 407 -43.92 27.36 5.02
N ILE A 408 -42.97 28.29 4.82
CA ILE A 408 -43.26 29.68 4.42
C ILE A 408 -43.98 29.74 3.06
N ALA A 409 -43.54 28.96 2.08
CA ALA A 409 -44.20 28.88 0.77
C ALA A 409 -45.61 28.28 0.83
N ALA A 410 -45.92 27.48 1.86
CA ALA A 410 -47.26 26.94 2.06
C ALA A 410 -48.23 27.93 2.71
N VAL A 411 -47.75 28.98 3.39
CA VAL A 411 -48.59 29.98 4.09
C VAL A 411 -49.68 30.59 3.18
N PRO A 412 -49.41 31.01 1.93
CA PRO A 412 -50.42 31.56 1.03
C PRO A 412 -51.51 30.54 0.62
N ILE A 413 -51.23 29.23 0.68
CA ILE A 413 -52.22 28.18 0.40
C ILE A 413 -53.29 28.14 1.51
N PHE A 414 -52.89 28.47 2.74
CA PHE A 414 -53.77 28.47 3.91
C PHE A 414 -54.32 29.86 4.25
N SER A 415 -53.83 30.94 3.62
CA SER A 415 -54.39 32.29 3.81
C SER A 415 -55.55 32.54 2.84
N LEU A 416 -56.77 32.44 3.36
CA LEU A 416 -57.99 32.81 2.65
C LEU A 416 -58.03 34.34 2.45
N GLY A 417 -57.52 34.82 1.30
CA GLY A 417 -57.97 36.09 0.72
C GLY A 417 -57.05 37.32 0.78
N ALA A 418 -55.72 37.18 0.89
CA ALA A 418 -54.81 38.33 0.77
C ALA A 418 -53.71 38.09 -0.28
N GLU A 419 -53.80 38.76 -1.44
CA GLU A 419 -52.71 38.83 -2.42
C GLU A 419 -51.60 39.76 -1.91
N GLN A 420 -50.65 39.18 -1.17
CA GLN A 420 -49.41 39.85 -0.79
C GLN A 420 -48.32 39.57 -1.84
N PRO A 421 -47.52 40.57 -2.25
CA PRO A 421 -46.42 40.36 -3.18
C PRO A 421 -45.33 39.48 -2.53
N PHE A 422 -45.22 38.23 -2.96
CA PHE A 422 -44.21 37.29 -2.49
C PHE A 422 -42.88 37.48 -3.24
N PRO A 423 -41.73 37.61 -2.54
CA PRO A 423 -40.43 37.81 -3.17
C PRO A 423 -39.88 36.51 -3.79
N LYS A 424 -40.50 36.07 -4.89
CA LYS A 424 -40.24 34.78 -5.56
C LYS A 424 -38.77 34.55 -5.86
N ALA A 425 -38.07 35.56 -6.41
CA ALA A 425 -36.67 35.42 -6.81
C ALA A 425 -35.74 35.15 -5.60
N SER A 426 -35.86 35.95 -4.54
CA SER A 426 -35.07 35.77 -3.31
C SER A 426 -35.39 34.45 -2.62
N PHE A 427 -36.66 34.04 -2.63
CA PHE A 427 -37.09 32.77 -2.07
C PHE A 427 -36.51 31.56 -2.82
N TYR A 428 -36.58 31.55 -4.15
CA TYR A 428 -35.98 30.47 -4.95
C TYR A 428 -34.45 30.45 -4.85
N LEU A 429 -33.81 31.62 -4.74
CA LEU A 429 -32.36 31.70 -4.54
C LEU A 429 -31.94 31.11 -3.19
N LEU A 430 -32.68 31.43 -2.12
CA LEU A 430 -32.42 30.88 -0.79
C LEU A 430 -32.66 29.36 -0.77
N GLY A 431 -33.71 28.87 -1.41
CA GLY A 431 -33.95 27.42 -1.52
C GLY A 431 -32.92 26.68 -2.35
N ALA A 432 -32.45 27.28 -3.44
CA ALA A 432 -31.33 26.74 -4.21
C ALA A 432 -30.05 26.68 -3.36
N LEU A 433 -29.78 27.71 -2.54
CA LEU A 433 -28.64 27.74 -1.62
C LEU A 433 -28.77 26.66 -0.52
N CYS A 434 -29.94 26.53 0.11
CA CYS A 434 -30.20 25.51 1.13
C CYS A 434 -30.04 24.09 0.55
N PHE A 435 -30.55 23.85 -0.66
CA PHE A 435 -30.37 22.59 -1.38
C PHE A 435 -28.88 22.32 -1.70
N ALA A 436 -28.14 23.32 -2.17
CA ALA A 436 -26.71 23.18 -2.46
C ALA A 436 -25.89 22.89 -1.20
N ILE A 437 -26.20 23.54 -0.07
CA ILE A 437 -25.58 23.26 1.23
C ILE A 437 -25.89 21.83 1.67
N LEU A 438 -27.16 21.40 1.59
CA LEU A 438 -27.57 20.05 1.94
C LEU A 438 -26.84 18.99 1.10
N LEU A 439 -26.78 19.19 -0.21
CA LEU A 439 -26.11 18.28 -1.14
C LEU A 439 -24.60 18.19 -0.86
N SER A 440 -23.95 19.34 -0.66
CA SER A 440 -22.52 19.40 -0.35
C SER A 440 -22.20 18.75 1.00
N ALA A 441 -23.02 19.03 2.02
CA ALA A 441 -22.89 18.43 3.34
C ALA A 441 -23.11 16.90 3.31
N ALA A 442 -24.07 16.42 2.52
CA ALA A 442 -24.29 15.00 2.33
C ALA A 442 -23.10 14.31 1.65
N PHE A 443 -22.53 14.93 0.60
CA PHE A 443 -21.33 14.43 -0.07
C PHE A 443 -20.13 14.35 0.90
N LEU A 444 -19.87 15.43 1.64
CA LEU A 444 -18.81 15.46 2.66
C LEU A 444 -19.05 14.43 3.76
N TYR A 445 -20.29 14.25 4.21
CA TYR A 445 -20.62 13.24 5.22
C TYR A 445 -20.31 11.83 4.73
N ILE A 446 -20.66 11.48 3.49
CA ILE A 446 -20.34 10.17 2.90
C ILE A 446 -18.83 9.99 2.84
N PHE A 447 -18.12 11.01 2.34
CA PHE A 447 -16.67 10.98 2.22
C PHE A 447 -15.99 10.76 3.59
N TYR A 448 -16.27 11.61 4.59
CA TYR A 448 -15.68 11.46 5.93
C TYR A 448 -16.11 10.15 6.61
N SER A 449 -17.28 9.60 6.27
CA SER A 449 -17.67 8.27 6.75
C SER A 449 -16.81 7.14 6.17
N MET A 450 -16.39 7.25 4.92
CA MET A 450 -15.45 6.31 4.31
C MET A 450 -14.04 6.45 4.91
N GLU A 451 -13.62 7.69 5.13
CA GLU A 451 -12.32 7.99 5.75
C GLU A 451 -12.24 7.44 7.17
N VAL A 452 -13.24 7.73 8.02
CA VAL A 452 -13.35 7.20 9.38
C VAL A 452 -13.27 5.67 9.39
N LYS A 453 -14.00 4.98 8.50
CA LYS A 453 -13.96 3.52 8.41
C LYS A 453 -12.58 2.99 8.03
N SER A 454 -11.88 3.66 7.12
CA SER A 454 -10.55 3.23 6.66
C SER A 454 -9.51 3.45 7.76
N LEU A 455 -9.52 4.61 8.42
CA LEU A 455 -8.65 4.93 9.56
C LEU A 455 -8.91 3.99 10.74
N GLN A 456 -10.17 3.76 11.10
CA GLN A 456 -10.55 2.82 12.16
C GLN A 456 -10.08 1.40 11.84
N GLY A 457 -10.29 0.93 10.60
CA GLY A 457 -9.83 -0.38 10.18
C GLY A 457 -8.31 -0.55 10.28
N ALA A 458 -7.54 0.47 9.89
CA ALA A 458 -6.09 0.46 10.04
C ALA A 458 -5.65 0.49 11.52
N GLU A 459 -6.30 1.30 12.36
CA GLU A 459 -6.03 1.36 13.80
C GLU A 459 -6.26 0.00 14.47
N ASP A 460 -7.37 -0.67 14.13
CA ASP A 460 -7.70 -1.99 14.66
C ASP A 460 -6.68 -3.05 14.24
N GLN A 461 -6.24 -3.03 12.98
CA GLN A 461 -5.19 -3.91 12.49
C GLN A 461 -3.86 -3.67 13.23
N MET A 462 -3.46 -2.42 13.39
CA MET A 462 -2.24 -2.05 14.12
C MET A 462 -2.33 -2.48 15.60
N ARG A 463 -3.51 -2.34 16.22
CA ARG A 463 -3.75 -2.80 17.60
C ARG A 463 -3.55 -4.31 17.74
N ILE A 464 -4.10 -5.10 16.81
CA ILE A 464 -3.93 -6.56 16.78
C ILE A 464 -2.44 -6.91 16.57
N ALA A 465 -1.78 -6.24 15.62
CA ALA A 465 -0.37 -6.44 15.35
C ALA A 465 0.52 -6.15 16.56
N VAL A 466 0.28 -5.05 17.29
CA VAL A 466 1.02 -4.74 18.54
C VAL A 466 0.82 -5.86 19.56
N GLY A 467 -0.41 -6.34 19.74
CA GLY A 467 -0.68 -7.46 20.66
C GLY A 467 0.11 -8.72 20.30
N SER A 468 0.09 -9.11 19.03
CA SER A 468 0.83 -10.27 18.53
C SER A 468 2.35 -10.10 18.67
N LEU A 469 2.89 -8.91 18.40
CA LEU A 469 4.32 -8.63 18.59
C LEU A 469 4.72 -8.67 20.08
N GLN A 470 3.86 -8.20 20.97
CA GLN A 470 4.09 -8.27 22.42
C GLN A 470 4.05 -9.70 22.96
N GLU A 471 3.18 -10.55 22.42
CA GLU A 471 3.15 -11.98 22.75
C GLU A 471 4.45 -12.65 22.28
N HIS A 472 4.85 -12.42 21.03
CA HIS A 472 6.11 -12.96 20.49
C HIS A 472 7.34 -12.49 21.27
N LEU A 473 7.38 -11.23 21.71
CA LEU A 473 8.45 -10.71 22.55
C LEU A 473 8.56 -11.42 23.91
N LYS A 474 7.44 -11.87 24.50
CA LYS A 474 7.42 -12.59 25.78
C LYS A 474 7.85 -14.05 25.64
N GLU A 475 7.67 -14.65 24.46
CA GLU A 475 8.06 -16.03 24.18
C GLU A 475 9.57 -16.17 23.94
N LEU A 476 10.26 -15.07 23.63
CA LEU A 476 11.71 -15.08 23.48
C LEU A 476 12.40 -15.32 24.83
N PRO A 477 13.40 -16.23 24.89
CA PRO A 477 14.16 -16.45 26.11
C PRO A 477 14.84 -15.16 26.56
N GLU A 478 14.63 -14.77 27.82
CA GLU A 478 15.36 -13.67 28.45
C GLU A 478 16.86 -13.98 28.37
N VAL A 479 17.59 -13.22 27.56
CA VAL A 479 19.06 -13.23 27.63
C VAL A 479 19.42 -12.53 28.94
N ILE A 480 19.49 -13.31 30.03
CA ILE A 480 20.02 -12.87 31.31
C ILE A 480 21.51 -12.62 31.10
N GLY A 481 21.88 -11.35 30.94
CA GLY A 481 23.25 -10.87 31.11
C GLY A 481 23.49 -10.48 32.56
N GLU A 482 23.77 -11.45 33.43
CA GLU A 482 24.45 -11.19 34.71
C GLU A 482 25.95 -11.41 34.50
N ASP A 483 26.68 -10.33 34.20
CA ASP A 483 28.13 -10.28 34.45
C ASP A 483 28.35 -9.42 35.70
N HIS A 484 28.13 -10.03 36.86
CA HIS A 484 28.59 -9.51 38.14
C HIS A 484 29.95 -10.13 38.48
N SER A 485 31.01 -9.68 37.82
CA SER A 485 32.37 -9.79 38.37
C SER A 485 32.68 -8.51 39.15
N GLN A 486 32.46 -8.56 40.45
CA GLN A 486 33.01 -7.60 41.41
C GLN A 486 34.52 -7.49 41.22
N ARG A 487 35.04 -6.29 40.91
CA ARG A 487 36.43 -5.91 41.18
C ARG A 487 36.44 -5.01 42.40
N GLU A 488 37.06 -5.50 43.47
CA GLU A 488 37.45 -4.70 44.63
C GLU A 488 38.41 -3.57 44.20
N PRO A 489 38.34 -2.39 44.83
CA PRO A 489 39.35 -1.36 44.63
C PRO A 489 40.56 -1.60 45.53
N ASP A 490 41.72 -1.79 44.91
CA ASP A 490 43.02 -1.87 45.58
C ASP A 490 43.31 -0.57 46.35
N THR A 491 43.63 -0.75 47.63
CA THR A 491 44.22 0.22 48.55
C THR A 491 45.59 0.67 48.07
N VAL A 492 45.78 1.98 47.89
CA VAL A 492 47.10 2.59 47.71
C VAL A 492 47.69 2.88 49.09
N GLU A 493 48.69 2.09 49.49
CA GLU A 493 49.62 2.43 50.56
C GLU A 493 50.66 3.45 50.05
N SER A 494 50.90 4.43 50.91
CA SER A 494 51.94 5.46 50.83
C SER A 494 53.23 5.01 51.50
N GLU A 495 54.37 5.20 50.84
CA GLU A 495 55.76 5.39 51.32
C GLU A 495 56.62 5.39 50.02
N GLU A 496 57.44 6.38 49.65
CA GLU A 496 58.40 7.23 50.37
C GLU A 496 58.59 8.57 49.62
#